data_AF-A0A6N8AZP6-F1
#
_entry.id   AF-A0A6N8AZP6-F1
#
_cell.length_a   1.000
_cell.length_b   1.000
_cell.length_c   1.000
_cell.angle_alpha   90.00
_cell.angle_beta   90.00
_cell.angle_gamma   90.00
#
_symmetry.space_group_name_H-M   'P 1'
#
loop_
_entity.id
_entity.type
_entity.pdbx_description
1 polymer ?
#
loop_
_entity_poly.entity_id
_entity_poly.type
_entity_poly.pdbx_seq_one_letter_code
_entity_poly.pdbx_strand_id
1 'polypeptide(L)'
;MQLQRINTKNHKTELWYDLMELFTGLFLVGFLWAHLLFEGSMILGKDTFNSLSVALDENYLPFIGIPLTIIVFFTHFLTAGRRIPTRVQEQKVIWQHARTIKHFNTWSWIVQIVTGMLILILGSIHMWTVVTGWPIEADTSAQRVQAGYLWFYIPLLLLAVVHAGIGLYRQFVKWGWFNRKPVGILISIISSVFILLGIITLFAFFRLGGIS
;
A
#
# COMPACT_ATOMS: atom_id res chain seq x y z
N MET A 1 0.52 -34.57 -28.57
CA MET A 1 1.09 -34.70 -27.20
C MET A 1 2.37 -33.89 -26.96
N GLN A 2 3.16 -33.50 -27.97
CA GLN A 2 4.35 -32.66 -27.76
C GLN A 2 4.04 -31.19 -27.44
N LEU A 3 2.93 -30.62 -27.94
CA LEU A 3 2.53 -29.22 -27.68
C LEU A 3 2.15 -28.92 -26.21
N GLN A 4 1.75 -29.92 -25.42
CA GLN A 4 1.49 -29.74 -23.99
C GLN A 4 2.78 -29.58 -23.18
N ARG A 5 3.91 -30.15 -23.62
CA ARG A 5 5.22 -30.03 -22.93
C ARG A 5 5.87 -28.66 -23.12
N ILE A 6 5.48 -27.89 -24.14
CA ILE A 6 6.05 -26.57 -24.44
C ILE A 6 5.40 -25.47 -23.58
N ASN A 7 4.27 -25.77 -22.91
CA ASN A 7 3.49 -24.79 -22.14
C ASN A 7 3.27 -25.18 -20.67
N THR A 8 4.03 -26.15 -20.14
CA THR A 8 4.06 -26.37 -18.69
C THR A 8 4.97 -25.33 -18.07
N LYS A 9 4.37 -24.28 -17.48
CA LYS A 9 5.11 -23.32 -16.66
C LYS A 9 6.01 -24.06 -15.67
N ASN A 10 7.26 -23.60 -15.54
CA ASN A 10 8.20 -24.20 -14.60
C ASN A 10 7.72 -23.95 -13.17
N HIS A 11 7.36 -25.03 -12.47
CA HIS A 11 6.85 -25.01 -11.09
C HIS A 11 7.77 -24.27 -10.12
N LYS A 12 9.10 -24.37 -10.29
CA LYS A 12 10.07 -23.64 -9.47
C LYS A 12 9.99 -22.14 -9.70
N THR A 13 9.82 -21.74 -10.96
CA THR A 13 9.71 -20.32 -11.32
C THR A 13 8.43 -19.72 -10.75
N GLU A 14 7.28 -20.41 -10.87
CA GLU A 14 6.02 -19.92 -10.28
C GLU A 14 6.11 -19.80 -8.74
N LEU A 15 6.80 -20.73 -8.07
CA LEU A 15 7.07 -20.62 -6.63
C LEU A 15 7.89 -19.35 -6.30
N TRP A 16 8.95 -19.06 -7.06
CA TRP A 16 9.75 -17.85 -6.85
C TRP A 16 8.94 -16.57 -7.01
N TYR A 17 8.02 -16.52 -7.97
CA TYR A 17 7.13 -15.37 -8.13
C TYR A 17 6.13 -15.25 -6.99
N ASP A 18 5.60 -16.38 -6.50
CA ASP A 18 4.72 -16.41 -5.33
C ASP A 18 5.44 -15.94 -4.06
N LEU A 19 6.71 -16.31 -3.87
CA LEU A 19 7.53 -15.84 -2.76
C LEU A 19 7.89 -14.36 -2.90
N MET A 20 8.25 -13.89 -4.11
CA MET A 20 8.56 -12.49 -4.34
C MET A 20 7.35 -11.60 -4.06
N GLU A 21 6.16 -11.99 -4.53
CA GLU A 21 4.91 -11.28 -4.24
C GLU A 21 4.63 -11.23 -2.72
N LEU A 22 4.83 -12.36 -2.02
CA LEU A 22 4.68 -12.44 -0.56
C LEU A 22 5.63 -11.48 0.15
N PHE A 23 6.93 -11.58 -0.09
CA PHE A 23 7.94 -10.81 0.65
C PHE A 23 7.88 -9.32 0.34
N THR A 24 7.71 -8.95 -0.94
CA THR A 24 7.53 -7.55 -1.32
C THR A 24 6.23 -6.99 -0.74
N GLY A 25 5.14 -7.75 -0.73
CA GLY A 25 3.87 -7.35 -0.12
C GLY A 25 3.99 -7.14 1.40
N LEU A 26 4.61 -8.08 2.11
CA LEU A 26 4.84 -7.96 3.56
C LEU A 26 5.74 -6.77 3.90
N PHE A 27 6.80 -6.53 3.11
CA PHE A 27 7.64 -5.35 3.26
C PHE A 27 6.84 -4.05 3.10
N LEU A 28 6.03 -3.94 2.04
CA LEU A 28 5.23 -2.74 1.78
C LEU A 28 4.16 -2.49 2.85
N VAL A 29 3.57 -3.54 3.42
CA VAL A 29 2.66 -3.41 4.56
C VAL A 29 3.41 -2.86 5.78
N GLY A 30 4.59 -3.41 6.10
CA GLY A 30 5.43 -2.94 7.19
C GLY A 30 5.86 -1.48 6.99
N PHE A 31 6.31 -1.13 5.79
CA PHE A 31 6.62 0.25 5.41
C PHE A 31 5.42 1.17 5.58
N LEU A 32 4.24 0.79 5.05
CA LEU A 32 3.02 1.61 5.16
C LEU A 32 2.66 1.88 6.62
N TRP A 33 2.74 0.88 7.50
CA TRP A 33 2.45 1.07 8.92
C TRP A 33 3.47 1.97 9.61
N ALA A 34 4.77 1.73 9.39
CA ALA A 34 5.83 2.57 9.92
C ALA A 34 5.70 4.02 9.43
N HIS A 35 5.40 4.20 8.15
CA HIS A 35 5.14 5.49 7.50
C HIS A 35 3.95 6.21 8.14
N LEU A 36 2.79 5.54 8.31
CA LEU A 36 1.62 6.17 8.94
C LEU A 36 1.84 6.52 10.42
N LEU A 37 2.67 5.75 11.14
CA LEU A 37 3.06 6.06 12.51
C LEU A 37 4.02 7.25 12.57
N PHE A 38 5.00 7.31 11.67
CA PHE A 38 5.90 8.45 11.53
C PHE A 38 5.12 9.73 11.24
N GLU A 39 4.26 9.72 10.22
CA GLU A 39 3.38 10.85 9.89
C GLU A 39 2.45 11.18 11.08
N GLY A 40 1.93 10.16 11.76
CA GLY A 40 1.09 10.29 12.93
C GLY A 40 1.74 10.96 14.14
N SER A 41 3.06 11.04 14.21
CA SER A 41 3.75 11.78 15.26
C SER A 41 3.38 13.29 15.27
N MET A 42 2.92 13.82 14.13
CA MET A 42 2.39 15.19 14.02
C MET A 42 1.21 15.46 14.98
N ILE A 43 0.43 14.44 15.33
CA ILE A 43 -0.67 14.56 16.30
C ILE A 43 -0.15 14.98 17.68
N LEU A 44 1.08 14.59 18.03
CA LEU A 44 1.72 14.94 19.30
C LEU A 44 2.32 16.36 19.28
N GLY A 45 2.57 16.90 18.09
CA GLY A 45 3.06 18.27 17.89
C GLY A 45 4.11 18.37 16.79
N LYS A 46 4.27 19.59 16.27
CA LYS A 46 5.27 19.94 15.24
C LYS A 46 6.69 19.55 15.66
N ASP A 47 7.06 19.85 16.90
CA ASP A 47 8.43 19.60 17.39
C ASP A 47 8.72 18.10 17.49
N THR A 48 7.74 17.28 17.86
CA THR A 48 7.88 15.81 17.90
C THR A 48 8.08 15.24 16.49
N PHE A 49 7.27 15.67 15.52
CA PHE A 49 7.42 15.26 14.13
C PHE A 49 8.79 15.65 13.57
N ASN A 50 9.19 16.92 13.73
CA ASN A 50 10.46 17.42 13.22
C ASN A 50 11.65 16.73 13.89
N SER A 51 11.60 16.52 15.21
CA SER A 51 12.66 15.82 15.95
C SER A 51 12.82 14.37 15.48
N LEU A 52 11.70 13.69 15.22
CA LEU A 52 11.73 12.34 14.67
C LEU A 52 12.27 12.33 13.24
N SER A 53 11.88 13.30 12.41
CA SER A 53 12.38 13.45 11.04
C SER A 53 13.91 13.64 11.01
N VAL A 54 14.43 14.55 11.84
CA VAL A 54 15.88 14.78 11.99
C VAL A 54 16.58 13.51 12.48
N ALA A 55 16.02 12.82 13.48
CA ALA A 55 16.61 11.58 13.96
C ALA A 55 16.68 10.49 12.86
N LEU A 56 15.68 10.40 11.98
CA LEU A 56 15.73 9.47 10.84
C LEU A 56 16.82 9.87 9.84
N ASP A 57 16.94 11.16 9.52
CA ASP A 57 17.95 11.68 8.60
C ASP A 57 19.38 11.49 9.14
N GLU A 58 19.61 11.75 10.42
CA GLU A 58 20.91 11.55 11.09
C GLU A 58 21.35 10.07 11.12
N ASN A 59 20.37 9.15 11.16
CA ASN A 59 20.61 7.70 11.07
C ASN A 59 20.62 7.18 9.62
N TYR A 60 20.60 8.08 8.63
CA TYR A 60 20.59 7.77 7.20
C TYR A 60 19.42 6.88 6.75
N LEU A 61 18.35 6.77 7.54
CA LEU A 61 17.25 5.85 7.28
C LEU A 61 16.49 6.22 5.98
N PRO A 62 16.18 7.49 5.68
CA PRO A 62 15.51 7.86 4.44
C PRO A 62 16.38 7.61 3.20
N PHE A 63 17.71 7.78 3.28
CA PHE A 63 18.64 7.56 2.17
C PHE A 63 18.64 6.11 1.68
N ILE A 64 18.43 5.14 2.58
CA ILE A 64 18.32 3.72 2.23
C ILE A 64 16.86 3.32 2.04
N GLY A 65 15.99 3.77 2.95
CA GLY A 65 14.59 3.39 3.02
C GLY A 65 13.79 3.86 1.81
N ILE A 66 14.02 5.07 1.30
CA ILE A 66 13.30 5.60 0.14
C ILE A 66 13.66 4.83 -1.13
N PRO A 67 14.95 4.69 -1.55
CA PRO A 67 15.29 3.92 -2.75
C PRO A 67 14.86 2.45 -2.65
N LEU A 68 15.04 1.83 -1.48
CA LEU A 68 14.62 0.45 -1.26
C LEU A 68 13.10 0.29 -1.43
N THR A 69 12.31 1.20 -0.84
CA THR A 69 10.85 1.16 -0.96
C THR A 69 10.41 1.34 -2.39
N ILE A 70 11.03 2.24 -3.15
CA ILE A 70 10.74 2.43 -4.58
C ILE A 70 11.00 1.14 -5.37
N ILE A 71 12.16 0.51 -5.16
CA ILE A 71 12.51 -0.75 -5.84
C ILE A 71 11.50 -1.86 -5.48
N VAL A 72 11.19 -2.00 -4.19
CA VAL A 72 10.24 -3.02 -3.72
C VAL A 72 8.82 -2.74 -4.24
N PHE A 73 8.40 -1.48 -4.29
CA PHE A 73 7.09 -1.06 -4.81
C PHE A 73 6.90 -1.48 -6.27
N PHE A 74 7.87 -1.16 -7.14
CA PHE A 74 7.80 -1.56 -8.55
C PHE A 74 7.97 -3.07 -8.72
N THR A 75 8.82 -3.72 -7.93
CA THR A 75 8.95 -5.19 -7.96
C THR A 75 7.64 -5.88 -7.55
N HIS A 76 6.96 -5.37 -6.53
CA HIS A 76 5.65 -5.86 -6.11
C HIS A 76 4.63 -5.73 -7.23
N PHE A 77 4.57 -4.55 -7.87
CA PHE A 77 3.68 -4.34 -9.01
C PHE A 77 3.96 -5.29 -10.17
N LEU A 78 5.22 -5.45 -10.56
CA LEU A 78 5.61 -6.32 -11.68
C LEU A 78 5.30 -7.80 -11.39
N THR A 79 5.44 -8.24 -10.15
CA THR A 79 5.18 -9.63 -9.76
C THR A 79 3.69 -9.91 -9.56
N ALA A 80 2.99 -9.07 -8.78
CA ALA A 80 1.56 -9.19 -8.54
C ALA A 80 0.72 -8.93 -9.81
N GLY A 81 1.17 -7.99 -10.65
CA GLY A 81 0.51 -7.57 -11.88
C GLY A 81 0.36 -8.70 -12.91
N ARG A 82 1.18 -9.75 -12.83
CA ARG A 82 1.05 -10.94 -13.68
C ARG A 82 -0.26 -11.70 -13.52
N ARG A 83 -0.96 -11.51 -12.41
CA ARG A 83 -2.27 -12.12 -12.15
C ARG A 83 -3.43 -11.28 -12.71
N ILE A 84 -3.16 -10.08 -13.23
CA ILE A 84 -4.19 -9.19 -13.75
C ILE A 84 -4.61 -9.65 -15.15
N PRO A 85 -5.91 -9.88 -15.40
CA PRO A 85 -6.43 -10.17 -16.73
C PRO A 85 -6.23 -8.95 -17.64
N THR A 86 -5.39 -9.07 -18.65
CA THR A 86 -5.04 -7.95 -19.55
C THR A 86 -6.02 -7.80 -20.71
N ARG A 87 -6.80 -8.84 -21.03
CA ARG A 87 -7.79 -8.80 -22.11
C ARG A 87 -9.16 -8.40 -21.60
N VAL A 88 -9.84 -7.50 -22.32
CA VAL A 88 -11.19 -7.01 -21.98
C VAL A 88 -12.20 -8.17 -21.89
N GLN A 89 -12.07 -9.20 -22.72
CA GLN A 89 -12.94 -10.37 -22.67
C GLN A 89 -12.76 -11.14 -21.36
N GLU A 90 -11.52 -11.34 -20.88
CA GLU A 90 -11.23 -12.01 -19.61
C GLU A 90 -11.77 -11.20 -18.42
N GLN A 91 -11.61 -9.88 -18.46
CA GLN A 91 -12.17 -8.97 -17.45
C GLN A 91 -13.70 -9.07 -17.38
N LYS A 92 -14.39 -9.12 -18.53
CA LYS A 92 -15.85 -9.30 -18.58
C LYS A 92 -16.29 -10.63 -17.97
N VAL A 93 -15.58 -11.73 -18.27
CA VAL A 93 -15.89 -13.06 -17.72
C VAL A 93 -15.71 -13.07 -16.20
N ILE A 94 -14.60 -12.55 -15.70
CA ILE A 94 -14.33 -12.43 -14.26
C ILE A 94 -15.41 -11.61 -13.56
N TRP A 95 -15.81 -10.49 -14.15
CA TRP A 95 -16.85 -9.63 -13.60
C TRP A 95 -18.21 -10.34 -13.53
N GLN A 96 -18.63 -11.01 -14.61
CA GLN A 96 -19.86 -11.80 -14.63
C GLN A 96 -19.83 -12.89 -13.56
N HIS A 97 -18.72 -13.62 -13.47
CA HIS A 97 -18.53 -14.69 -12.50
C HIS A 97 -18.60 -14.17 -11.05
N ALA A 98 -17.96 -13.04 -10.75
CA ALA A 98 -18.00 -12.41 -9.43
C ALA A 98 -19.43 -11.98 -9.04
N ARG A 99 -20.23 -11.47 -10.00
CA ARG A 99 -21.64 -11.12 -9.77
C ARG A 99 -22.53 -12.34 -9.53
N THR A 100 -22.22 -13.48 -10.13
CA THR A 100 -22.96 -14.74 -9.94
C THR A 100 -22.67 -15.36 -8.58
N ILE A 101 -21.39 -15.53 -8.22
CA ILE A 101 -21.01 -16.23 -6.98
C ILE A 101 -21.26 -15.36 -5.74
N LYS A 102 -21.11 -14.03 -5.84
CA LYS A 102 -21.27 -13.08 -4.72
C LYS A 102 -20.45 -13.43 -3.48
N HIS A 103 -19.30 -14.07 -3.67
CA HIS A 103 -18.44 -14.49 -2.56
C HIS A 103 -17.39 -13.43 -2.22
N PHE A 104 -17.20 -13.19 -0.93
CA PHE A 104 -16.32 -12.15 -0.40
C PHE A 104 -14.89 -12.22 -0.94
N ASN A 105 -14.26 -13.40 -0.96
CA ASN A 105 -12.86 -13.55 -1.41
C ASN A 105 -12.68 -13.25 -2.91
N THR A 106 -13.74 -13.36 -3.71
CA THR A 106 -13.73 -13.05 -5.14
C THR A 106 -13.82 -11.55 -5.34
N TRP A 107 -14.73 -10.88 -4.63
CA TRP A 107 -14.86 -9.42 -4.67
C TRP A 107 -13.63 -8.72 -4.09
N SER A 108 -13.08 -9.19 -2.97
CA SER A 108 -11.89 -8.59 -2.37
C SER A 108 -10.65 -8.69 -3.27
N TRP A 109 -10.57 -9.73 -4.10
CA TRP A 109 -9.52 -9.84 -5.12
C TRP A 109 -9.69 -8.81 -6.25
N ILE A 110 -10.93 -8.55 -6.72
CA ILE A 110 -11.19 -7.47 -7.68
C ILE A 110 -10.83 -6.12 -7.08
N VAL A 111 -11.20 -5.89 -5.81
CA VAL A 111 -10.81 -4.68 -5.07
C VAL A 111 -9.30 -4.54 -5.06
N GLN A 112 -8.52 -5.59 -4.76
CA GLN A 112 -7.06 -5.51 -4.79
C GLN A 112 -6.49 -5.12 -6.15
N ILE A 113 -7.06 -5.61 -7.26
CA ILE A 113 -6.61 -5.20 -8.59
C ILE A 113 -6.87 -3.71 -8.80
N VAL A 114 -8.09 -3.25 -8.54
CA VAL A 114 -8.48 -1.85 -8.76
C VAL A 114 -7.64 -0.93 -7.87
N THR A 115 -7.55 -1.23 -6.57
CA THR A 115 -6.75 -0.42 -5.65
C THR A 115 -5.27 -0.48 -5.99
N GLY A 116 -4.72 -1.63 -6.37
CA GLY A 116 -3.31 -1.76 -6.77
C GLY A 116 -2.96 -0.89 -7.99
N MET A 117 -3.83 -0.85 -9.00
CA MET A 117 -3.63 0.01 -10.17
C MET A 117 -3.72 1.50 -9.83
N LEU A 118 -4.67 1.89 -8.97
CA LEU A 118 -4.79 3.28 -8.52
C LEU A 118 -3.60 3.70 -7.65
N ILE A 119 -3.14 2.81 -6.76
CA ILE A 119 -1.95 3.02 -5.92
C ILE A 119 -0.69 3.12 -6.78
N LEU A 120 -0.57 2.36 -7.88
CA LEU A 120 0.57 2.53 -8.79
C LEU A 120 0.70 3.99 -9.25
N ILE A 121 -0.41 4.62 -9.64
CA ILE A 121 -0.43 6.00 -10.12
C ILE A 121 -0.23 6.97 -8.96
N LEU A 122 -1.10 6.90 -7.95
CA LEU A 122 -1.11 7.84 -6.83
C LEU A 122 0.15 7.70 -5.96
N GLY A 123 0.57 6.48 -5.66
CA GLY A 123 1.80 6.19 -4.93
C GLY A 123 3.05 6.70 -5.66
N SER A 124 3.11 6.58 -7.00
CA SER A 124 4.23 7.15 -7.77
C SER A 124 4.28 8.68 -7.69
N ILE A 125 3.13 9.35 -7.82
CA ILE A 125 3.04 10.81 -7.66
C ILE A 125 3.45 11.22 -6.23
N HIS A 126 2.99 10.48 -5.23
CA HIS A 126 3.33 10.73 -3.82
C HIS A 126 4.84 10.60 -3.58
N MET A 127 5.46 9.51 -4.02
CA MET A 127 6.91 9.29 -3.88
C MET A 127 7.70 10.40 -4.56
N TRP A 128 7.34 10.79 -5.78
CA TRP A 128 7.98 11.92 -6.47
C TRP A 128 7.88 13.23 -5.68
N THR A 129 6.67 13.53 -5.17
CA THR A 129 6.40 14.78 -4.44
C THR A 129 7.18 14.85 -3.13
N VAL A 130 7.29 13.73 -2.39
CA VAL A 130 8.03 13.70 -1.12
C VAL A 130 9.54 13.77 -1.34
N VAL A 131 10.07 13.05 -2.34
CA VAL A 131 11.50 13.08 -2.65
C VAL A 131 11.96 14.45 -3.13
N THR A 132 11.16 15.12 -3.95
CA THR A 132 11.47 16.47 -4.44
C THR A 132 11.26 17.56 -3.39
N GLY A 133 10.45 17.29 -2.36
CA GLY A 133 10.22 18.18 -1.23
C GLY A 133 11.09 17.89 -0.01
N TRP A 134 12.17 17.11 -0.14
CA TRP A 134 13.08 16.79 0.95
C TRP A 134 13.99 17.99 1.30
N PRO A 135 14.30 18.27 2.59
CA PRO A 135 14.04 17.46 3.79
C PRO A 135 12.57 17.46 4.25
N ILE A 136 12.17 16.37 4.92
CA ILE A 136 10.79 16.21 5.40
C ILE A 136 10.60 17.03 6.68
N GLU A 137 9.73 18.04 6.61
CA GLU A 137 9.41 18.90 7.75
C GLU A 137 7.90 19.07 7.89
N ALA A 138 7.46 19.42 9.10
CA ALA A 138 6.05 19.62 9.40
C ALA A 138 5.45 20.77 8.56
N ASP A 139 6.19 21.88 8.41
CA ASP A 139 5.70 23.07 7.69
C ASP A 139 5.58 22.81 6.19
N THR A 140 6.59 22.21 5.57
CA THR A 140 6.55 21.86 4.13
C THR A 140 5.46 20.81 3.85
N SER A 141 5.22 19.90 4.78
CA SER A 141 4.12 18.93 4.70
C SER A 141 2.74 19.57 4.86
N ALA A 142 2.58 20.49 5.81
CA ALA A 142 1.34 21.23 6.03
C ALA A 142 0.98 22.13 4.84
N GLN A 143 1.95 22.89 4.31
CA GLN A 143 1.78 23.74 3.13
C GLN A 143 1.28 22.93 1.93
N ARG A 144 1.87 21.75 1.70
CA ARG A 144 1.45 20.86 0.61
C ARG A 144 0.01 20.37 0.78
N VAL A 145 -0.34 19.92 1.99
CA VAL A 145 -1.72 19.47 2.30
C VAL A 145 -2.73 20.58 2.00
N GLN A 146 -2.42 21.83 2.34
CA GLN A 146 -3.26 22.99 2.08
C GLN A 146 -3.29 23.43 0.61
N ALA A 147 -2.19 23.22 -0.12
CA ALA A 147 -2.10 23.49 -1.56
C ALA A 147 -2.95 22.53 -2.43
N GLY A 148 -3.95 21.86 -1.85
CA GLY A 148 -4.89 20.97 -2.53
C GLY A 148 -4.55 19.49 -2.42
N TYR A 149 -3.39 19.10 -1.89
CA TYR A 149 -3.02 17.68 -1.79
C TYR A 149 -3.83 16.91 -0.75
N LEU A 150 -4.63 17.56 0.11
CA LEU A 150 -5.56 16.86 1.00
C LEU A 150 -6.48 15.90 0.22
N TRP A 151 -7.01 16.35 -0.92
CA TRP A 151 -7.89 15.57 -1.79
C TRP A 151 -7.17 14.48 -2.57
N PHE A 152 -5.85 14.54 -2.63
CA PHE A 152 -4.98 13.49 -3.17
C PHE A 152 -4.63 12.45 -2.10
N TYR A 153 -4.31 12.89 -0.87
CA TYR A 153 -3.89 12.01 0.21
C TYR A 153 -5.02 11.18 0.82
N ILE A 154 -6.25 11.71 0.89
CA ILE A 154 -7.39 10.94 1.44
C ILE A 154 -7.68 9.68 0.59
N PRO A 155 -7.84 9.77 -0.75
CA PRO A 155 -7.99 8.57 -1.58
C PRO A 155 -6.77 7.64 -1.47
N LEU A 156 -5.55 8.17 -1.52
CA LEU A 156 -4.34 7.36 -1.41
C LEU A 156 -4.29 6.57 -0.09
N LEU A 157 -4.60 7.22 1.03
CA LEU A 157 -4.68 6.59 2.37
C LEU A 157 -5.69 5.44 2.37
N LEU A 158 -6.92 5.68 1.92
CA LEU A 158 -7.97 4.67 1.91
C LEU A 158 -7.60 3.48 1.01
N LEU A 159 -7.13 3.77 -0.20
CA LEU A 159 -6.74 2.75 -1.17
C LEU A 159 -5.58 1.91 -0.63
N ALA A 160 -4.52 2.55 -0.12
CA ALA A 160 -3.33 1.87 0.38
C ALA A 160 -3.64 0.99 1.60
N VAL A 161 -4.37 1.49 2.59
CA VAL A 161 -4.67 0.72 3.82
C VAL A 161 -5.63 -0.44 3.53
N VAL A 162 -6.64 -0.24 2.66
CA VAL A 162 -7.54 -1.32 2.24
C VAL A 162 -6.80 -2.36 1.40
N HIS A 163 -5.95 -1.94 0.47
CA HIS A 163 -5.14 -2.84 -0.33
C HIS A 163 -4.20 -3.67 0.56
N ALA A 164 -3.48 -3.03 1.47
CA ALA A 164 -2.59 -3.67 2.43
C ALA A 164 -3.34 -4.68 3.31
N GLY A 165 -4.49 -4.29 3.88
CA GLY A 165 -5.29 -5.17 4.74
C GLY A 165 -5.78 -6.42 4.01
N ILE A 166 -6.42 -6.25 2.85
CA ILE A 166 -6.91 -7.39 2.06
C ILE A 166 -5.73 -8.29 1.61
N GLY A 167 -4.62 -7.69 1.18
CA GLY A 167 -3.42 -8.42 0.75
C GLY A 167 -2.83 -9.27 1.87
N LEU A 168 -2.65 -8.67 3.05
CA LEU A 168 -2.12 -9.34 4.23
C LEU A 168 -3.03 -10.51 4.66
N TYR A 169 -4.34 -10.28 4.71
CA TYR A 169 -5.33 -11.32 5.00
C TYR A 169 -5.21 -12.50 4.03
N ARG A 170 -5.09 -12.20 2.72
CA ARG A 170 -4.99 -13.24 1.68
C ARG A 170 -3.69 -14.03 1.81
N GLN A 171 -2.55 -13.40 2.09
CA GLN A 171 -1.30 -14.12 2.26
C GLN A 171 -1.33 -15.03 3.50
N PHE A 172 -1.82 -14.52 4.63
CA PHE A 172 -1.96 -15.30 5.87
C PHE A 172 -2.83 -16.54 5.69
N VAL A 173 -3.93 -16.42 4.97
CA VAL A 173 -4.81 -17.56 4.66
C VAL A 173 -4.21 -18.48 3.59
N LYS A 174 -3.57 -17.92 2.55
CA LYS A 174 -2.94 -18.68 1.44
C LYS A 174 -1.87 -19.63 1.96
N TRP A 175 -1.04 -19.18 2.89
CA TRP A 175 0.07 -19.96 3.46
C TRP A 175 -0.33 -20.77 4.70
N GLY A 176 -1.62 -20.74 5.09
CA GLY A 176 -2.13 -21.53 6.20
C GLY A 176 -1.62 -21.10 7.59
N TRP A 177 -1.06 -19.89 7.71
CA TRP A 177 -0.51 -19.40 8.98
C TRP A 177 -1.60 -19.07 10.01
N PHE A 178 -2.78 -18.64 9.55
CA PHE A 178 -3.87 -18.23 10.43
C PHE A 178 -5.25 -18.66 9.91
N ASN A 179 -6.18 -18.84 10.86
CA ASN A 179 -7.58 -19.12 10.57
C ASN A 179 -8.31 -17.89 10.00
N ARG A 180 -9.17 -18.12 8.99
CA ARG A 180 -9.84 -17.05 8.20
C ARG A 180 -10.61 -16.03 9.04
N LYS A 181 -11.49 -16.48 9.94
CA LYS A 181 -12.35 -15.59 10.74
C LYS A 181 -11.56 -14.66 11.68
N PRO A 182 -10.72 -15.17 12.61
CA PRO A 182 -10.03 -14.30 13.56
C PRO A 182 -9.07 -13.33 12.87
N VAL A 183 -8.32 -13.80 11.86
CA VAL A 183 -7.35 -12.95 11.16
C VAL A 183 -8.04 -11.87 10.31
N GLY A 184 -9.20 -12.19 9.71
CA GLY A 184 -10.01 -11.20 9.00
C GLY A 184 -10.53 -10.09 9.90
N ILE A 185 -11.00 -10.42 11.12
CA ILE A 185 -11.45 -9.44 12.12
C ILE A 185 -10.28 -8.58 12.57
N LEU A 186 -9.16 -9.19 12.96
CA LEU A 186 -7.98 -8.47 13.44
C LEU A 186 -7.46 -7.46 12.41
N ILE A 187 -7.29 -7.90 11.16
CA ILE A 187 -6.81 -7.03 10.09
C ILE A 187 -7.80 -5.90 9.80
N SER A 188 -9.11 -6.18 9.84
CA SER A 188 -10.13 -5.12 9.64
C SER A 188 -10.07 -4.04 10.73
N ILE A 189 -9.84 -4.44 11.98
CA ILE A 189 -9.66 -3.51 13.11
C ILE A 189 -8.38 -2.69 12.90
N ILE A 190 -7.25 -3.34 12.62
CA ILE A 190 -5.97 -2.66 12.39
C ILE A 190 -6.07 -1.67 11.24
N SER A 191 -6.66 -2.07 10.10
CA SER A 191 -6.88 -1.19 8.97
C SER A 191 -7.76 0.01 9.34
N SER A 192 -8.81 -0.19 10.13
CA SER A 192 -9.69 0.90 10.58
C SER A 192 -8.94 1.89 11.48
N VAL A 193 -8.09 1.40 12.39
CA VAL A 193 -7.23 2.24 13.24
C VAL A 193 -6.26 3.07 12.41
N PHE A 194 -5.59 2.47 11.42
CA PHE A 194 -4.66 3.21 10.55
C PHE A 194 -5.36 4.23 9.65
N ILE A 195 -6.57 3.95 9.17
CA ILE A 195 -7.38 4.94 8.44
C ILE A 195 -7.73 6.12 9.35
N LEU A 196 -8.22 5.85 10.57
CA LEU A 196 -8.56 6.91 11.53
C LEU A 196 -7.33 7.74 11.90
N LEU A 197 -6.21 7.08 12.20
CA LEU A 197 -4.93 7.72 12.46
C LEU A 197 -4.56 8.64 11.30
N GLY A 198 -4.53 8.13 10.06
CA GLY A 198 -4.16 8.92 8.89
C GLY A 198 -5.08 10.11 8.63
N ILE A 199 -6.40 9.96 8.85
CA ILE A 199 -7.35 11.08 8.72
C ILE A 199 -7.07 12.16 9.77
N ILE A 200 -6.85 11.77 11.03
CA ILE A 200 -6.53 12.71 12.12
C ILE A 200 -5.19 13.42 11.82
N THR A 201 -4.18 12.68 11.36
CA THR A 201 -2.88 13.23 10.94
C THR A 201 -3.02 14.25 9.82
N LEU A 202 -3.76 13.93 8.75
CA LEU A 202 -4.00 14.87 7.64
C LEU A 202 -4.71 16.14 8.12
N PHE A 203 -5.66 15.99 9.05
CA PHE A 203 -6.32 17.15 9.66
C PHE A 203 -5.34 17.98 10.51
N ALA A 204 -4.43 17.34 11.26
CA ALA A 204 -3.40 18.03 12.03
C ALA A 204 -2.47 18.86 11.11
N PHE A 205 -2.00 18.29 10.01
CA PHE A 205 -1.23 19.04 9.00
C PHE A 205 -2.04 20.19 8.37
N PHE A 206 -3.30 19.94 8.01
CA PHE A 206 -4.17 20.96 7.45
C PHE A 206 -4.38 22.14 8.42
N ARG A 207 -4.45 21.88 9.73
CA ARG A 207 -4.58 22.91 10.77
C ARG A 207 -3.29 23.69 10.98
N LEU A 208 -2.14 23.03 10.92
CA LEU A 208 -0.84 23.69 11.11
C LEU A 208 -0.57 24.77 10.05
N GLY A 209 -0.80 24.47 8.78
CA GLY A 209 -0.50 25.43 7.70
C GLY A 209 -1.35 26.70 7.74
N GLY A 210 -2.46 26.73 8.50
CA GLY A 210 -3.33 27.89 8.63
C GLY A 210 -2.85 28.88 9.70
N ILE A 211 -1.75 28.57 10.38
CA ILE A 211 -1.17 29.33 11.49
C ILE A 211 0.19 29.94 11.08
N SER A 212 0.73 29.59 9.91
CA SER A 212 2.01 30.08 9.37
C SER A 212 1.82 31.27 8.41
#